data_AF-A0A2T5PIP4-F1
#
_entry.id   AF-A0A2T5PIP4-F1
#
_cell.length_a   1.000
_cell.length_b   1.000
_cell.length_c   1.000
_cell.angle_alpha   90.00
_cell.angle_beta   90.00
_cell.angle_gamma   90.00
#
_symmetry.space_group_name_H-M   'P 1'
#
loop_
_entity.id
_entity.type
_entity.pdbx_description
1 polymer ?
#
loop_
_entity_poly.entity_id
_entity_poly.type
_entity_poly.pdbx_seq_one_letter_code
_entity_poly.pdbx_strand_id
1 'polypeptide(L)'
;HEPIRVQGQWLTRVVSGYLNYYAVPGNLIRLGGFRAAVCRLWRQALKRRSQRNRLQWSRYGRLAGFYIPRPRNAHPYPEERFASRT
;
A
#
# COMPACT_ATOMS: atom_id res chain seq x y z
N HIS A 1 -15.13 -13.65 8.78
CA HIS A 1 -13.99 -12.71 8.63
C HIS A 1 -12.71 -13.48 8.30
N GLU A 2 -11.95 -13.07 7.28
CA GLU A 2 -10.70 -13.76 6.87
C GLU A 2 -9.51 -13.52 7.81
N PRO A 3 -8.54 -14.45 7.92
CA PRO A 3 -7.31 -14.25 8.70
C PRO A 3 -6.49 -13.03 8.25
N ILE A 4 -5.73 -12.40 9.17
CA ILE A 4 -4.88 -11.23 8.90
C ILE A 4 -3.89 -11.50 7.75
N ARG A 5 -3.35 -12.73 7.68
CA ARG A 5 -2.43 -13.15 6.61
C ARG A 5 -3.07 -13.05 5.23
N VAL A 6 -4.32 -13.50 5.07
CA VAL A 6 -5.02 -13.49 3.78
C VAL A 6 -5.31 -12.05 3.35
N GLN A 7 -5.83 -11.24 4.28
CA GLN A 7 -6.05 -9.81 4.05
C GLN A 7 -4.75 -9.09 3.66
N GLY A 8 -3.66 -9.36 4.38
CA GLY A 8 -2.36 -8.77 4.12
C GLY A 8 -1.83 -9.13 2.74
N GLN A 9 -1.89 -10.40 2.34
CA GLN A 9 -1.47 -10.86 1.02
C GLN A 9 -2.30 -10.25 -0.11
N TRP A 10 -3.61 -10.09 0.09
CA TRP A 10 -4.47 -9.40 -0.86
C TRP A 10 -4.08 -7.92 -0.97
N LEU A 11 -3.90 -7.23 0.16
CA LEU A 11 -3.44 -5.83 0.18
C LEU A 11 -2.09 -5.65 -0.52
N THR A 12 -1.14 -6.59 -0.33
CA THR A 12 0.14 -6.55 -1.04
C THR A 12 -0.07 -6.55 -2.55
N ARG A 13 -0.90 -7.45 -3.08
CA ARG A 13 -1.15 -7.54 -4.53
C ARG A 13 -1.80 -6.26 -5.08
N VAL A 14 -2.85 -5.78 -4.43
CA VAL A 14 -3.59 -4.58 -4.86
C VAL A 14 -2.72 -3.33 -4.82
N VAL A 15 -2.04 -3.10 -3.69
CA VAL A 15 -1.20 -1.91 -3.51
C VAL A 15 0.00 -1.98 -4.46
N SER A 16 0.65 -3.13 -4.62
CA SER A 16 1.74 -3.28 -5.59
C SER A 16 1.29 -2.98 -7.02
N GLY A 17 0.12 -3.47 -7.44
CA GLY A 17 -0.43 -3.17 -8.76
C GLY A 17 -0.66 -1.67 -8.98
N TYR A 18 -1.29 -0.99 -8.01
CA TYR A 18 -1.51 0.44 -8.07
C TYR A 18 -0.20 1.24 -8.12
N LEU A 19 0.74 0.90 -7.24
CA LEU A 19 2.07 1.55 -7.22
C LEU A 19 2.80 1.31 -8.55
N ASN A 20 2.83 0.08 -9.04
CA ASN A 20 3.48 -0.25 -10.31
C ASN A 20 2.85 0.50 -11.49
N TYR A 21 1.56 0.84 -11.46
CA TYR A 21 0.98 1.63 -12.54
C TYR A 21 1.41 3.10 -12.47
N TYR A 22 1.33 3.70 -11.28
CA TYR A 22 1.45 5.15 -11.07
C TYR A 22 2.82 5.64 -10.60
N ALA A 23 3.79 4.76 -10.33
CA ALA A 23 5.12 5.10 -9.83
C ALA A 23 6.07 5.65 -10.92
N VAL A 24 5.65 6.76 -11.52
CA VAL A 24 6.47 7.62 -12.38
C VAL A 24 7.14 8.73 -11.55
N PRO A 25 8.22 9.34 -12.04
CA PRO A 25 8.87 10.45 -11.36
C PRO A 25 7.89 11.59 -11.09
N GLY A 26 8.04 12.26 -9.94
CA GLY A 26 7.14 13.34 -9.50
C GLY A 26 5.84 12.90 -8.81
N ASN A 27 5.49 11.59 -8.84
CA ASN A 27 4.24 11.12 -8.24
C ASN A 27 4.37 10.45 -6.85
N LEU A 28 5.60 10.25 -6.34
CA LEU A 28 5.83 9.51 -5.09
C LEU A 28 5.13 10.08 -3.86
N ILE A 29 4.96 11.40 -3.78
CA ILE A 29 4.27 12.06 -2.66
C ILE A 29 2.80 11.61 -2.60
N ARG A 30 2.11 11.61 -3.75
CA ARG A 30 0.72 11.16 -3.85
C ARG A 30 0.59 9.68 -3.53
N LEU A 31 1.52 8.85 -4.01
CA LEU A 31 1.56 7.42 -3.69
C LEU A 31 1.84 7.15 -2.21
N GLY A 32 2.65 7.99 -1.57
CA GLY A 32 2.87 7.96 -0.12
C GLY A 32 1.58 8.25 0.66
N GLY A 33 0.81 9.26 0.21
CA GLY A 33 -0.51 9.57 0.75
C GLY A 33 -1.51 8.42 0.59
N PHE A 34 -1.58 7.83 -0.61
CA PHE A 34 -2.40 6.64 -0.87
C PHE A 34 -2.05 5.49 0.08
N ARG A 35 -0.76 5.16 0.19
CA ARG A 35 -0.28 4.13 1.13
C ARG A 35 -0.69 4.43 2.57
N ALA A 36 -0.55 5.68 3.02
CA ALA A 36 -0.92 6.08 4.37
C ALA A 36 -2.43 5.91 4.63
N ALA A 37 -3.28 6.23 3.65
CA ALA A 37 -4.71 6.01 3.71
C ALA A 37 -5.07 4.52 3.82
N VAL A 38 -4.47 3.66 2.98
CA VAL A 38 -4.65 2.20 3.06
C VAL A 38 -4.25 1.66 4.44
N CYS A 39 -3.11 2.10 4.97
CA CYS A 39 -2.69 1.75 6.32
C CYS A 39 -3.72 2.19 7.37
N ARG A 40 -4.24 3.41 7.30
CA ARG A 40 -5.23 3.90 8.26
C ARG A 40 -6.52 3.06 8.23
N LEU A 41 -7.03 2.79 7.03
CA LEU A 41 -8.27 2.03 6.83
C LEU A 41 -8.13 0.58 7.28
N TRP A 42 -7.02 -0.09 6.96
CA TRP A 42 -6.80 -1.47 7.40
C TRP A 42 -6.70 -1.56 8.92
N ARG A 43 -6.00 -0.61 9.57
CA ARG A 43 -5.96 -0.54 11.04
C ARG A 43 -7.36 -0.40 11.64
N GLN A 44 -8.20 0.47 11.08
CA GLN A 44 -9.58 0.65 11.54
C GLN A 44 -10.40 -0.63 11.36
N ALA A 45 -10.27 -1.32 10.21
CA ALA A 45 -10.93 -2.59 9.97
C ALA A 45 -10.52 -3.68 10.98
N LEU A 46 -9.22 -3.78 11.29
CA LEU A 46 -8.71 -4.73 12.28
C LEU A 46 -9.20 -4.40 13.70
N LYS A 47 -9.25 -3.11 14.07
CA LYS A 47 -9.78 -2.68 15.37
C LYS A 47 -11.26 -3.04 15.54
N ARG A 48 -12.09 -2.83 14.50
CA ARG A 48 -13.52 -3.19 14.54
C ARG A 48 -13.77 -4.68 14.75
N ARG A 49 -12.84 -5.53 14.29
CA ARG A 49 -12.97 -6.99 14.40
C ARG A 49 -12.52 -7.54 15.75
N SER A 50 -11.58 -6.87 16.42
CA SER A 50 -11.02 -7.38 17.67
C SER A 50 -11.83 -6.89 18.87
N GLN A 51 -12.47 -7.81 19.58
CA GLN A 51 -13.09 -7.55 20.89
C GLN A 51 -12.06 -7.00 21.91
N ARG A 52 -10.78 -7.36 21.77
CA ARG A 52 -9.67 -6.68 22.46
C ARG A 52 -9.24 -5.45 21.67
N ASN A 53 -9.69 -4.29 22.09
CA ASN A 53 -9.45 -2.98 21.47
C ASN A 53 -7.96 -2.52 21.45
N ARG A 54 -7.01 -3.39 21.85
CA ARG A 54 -5.57 -3.09 22.04
C ARG A 54 -4.69 -3.61 20.90
N LEU A 55 -5.03 -3.33 19.65
CA LEU A 55 -4.03 -3.45 18.58
C LEU A 55 -2.96 -2.36 18.80
N GLN A 56 -1.90 -2.70 19.52
CA GLN A 56 -0.79 -1.80 19.80
C GLN A 56 -0.21 -1.28 18.49
N TRP A 57 0.08 0.02 18.46
CA TRP A 57 0.64 0.70 17.30
C TRP A 57 1.92 0.04 16.79
N SER A 58 2.79 -0.44 17.69
CA SER A 58 4.03 -1.17 17.35
C SER A 58 3.76 -2.48 16.61
N ARG A 59 2.74 -3.24 17.03
CA ARG A 59 2.34 -4.49 16.36
C ARG A 59 1.72 -4.22 15.00
N TYR A 60 0.86 -3.19 14.92
CA TYR A 60 0.30 -2.77 13.64
C TYR A 60 1.37 -2.26 12.67
N GLY A 61 2.33 -1.47 13.15
CA GLY A 61 3.43 -0.96 12.34
C GLY A 61 4.22 -2.07 11.67
N ARG A 62 4.50 -3.17 12.39
CA ARG A 62 5.13 -4.37 11.82
C ARG A 62 4.29 -5.02 10.73
N LEU A 63 2.99 -5.19 10.94
CA LEU A 63 2.08 -5.75 9.92
C LEU A 63 2.01 -4.86 8.68
N ALA A 64 1.83 -3.55 8.86
CA ALA A 64 1.78 -2.60 7.75
C ALA A 64 3.11 -2.52 6.99
N GLY A 65 4.24 -2.60 7.69
CA GLY A 65 5.57 -2.66 7.07
C GLY A 65 5.78 -3.94 6.25
N PHE A 66 5.24 -5.06 6.72
CA PHE A 66 5.37 -6.35 6.04
C PHE A 66 4.45 -6.45 4.81
N TYR A 67 3.18 -6.05 4.92
CA TYR A 67 2.19 -6.29 3.87
C TYR A 67 1.96 -5.11 2.92
N ILE A 68 2.18 -3.86 3.35
CA ILE A 68 1.84 -2.68 2.55
C ILE A 68 3.13 -2.06 2.00
N PRO A 69 3.46 -2.32 0.71
CA PRO A 69 4.72 -1.88 0.11
C PRO A 69 4.85 -0.36 0.15
N ARG A 70 6.10 0.12 0.19
CA ARG A 70 6.41 1.55 0.10
C ARG A 70 6.51 1.97 -1.37
N PRO A 71 6.00 3.16 -1.74
CA PRO A 71 6.18 3.67 -3.10
C PRO A 71 7.66 3.88 -3.39
N ARG A 72 8.07 3.50 -4.60
CA ARG A 72 9.38 3.71 -5.19
C ARG A 72 9.17 3.98 -6.67
N ASN A 73 10.00 4.81 -7.28
CA ASN A 73 9.93 5.01 -8.73
C ASN A 73 10.13 3.67 -9.42
N ALA A 74 9.17 3.27 -10.25
CA ALA A 74 9.19 2.01 -10.99
C ALA A 74 9.36 2.23 -12.50
N HIS A 75 9.10 3.45 -12.97
CA HIS A 75 9.11 3.80 -14.39
C HIS A 75 9.88 5.10 -14.64
N PRO A 76 10.37 5.33 -15.88
CA PRO A 76 10.84 6.64 -16.31
C PRO A 76 9.67 7.64 -16.44
N TYR A 77 9.95 8.87 -16.87
CA TYR A 77 8.91 9.86 -17.13
C TYR A 77 7.87 9.33 -18.13
N PRO A 78 6.59 9.75 -18.04
CA PRO A 78 5.53 9.28 -18.94
C PRO A 78 5.88 9.47 -20.42
N GLU A 79 6.54 10.57 -20.77
CA GLU A 79 7.01 10.87 -22.12
C GLU A 79 7.94 9.79 -22.65
N GLU A 80 8.90 9.32 -21.84
CA GLU A 80 9.80 8.22 -22.20
C GLU A 80 9.08 6.86 -22.19
N ARG A 81 8.17 6.66 -21.23
CA ARG A 81 7.46 5.38 -21.04
C ARG A 81 6.49 5.09 -22.19
N PHE A 82 5.87 6.13 -22.75
CA PHE A 82 4.84 6.01 -23.78
C PHE A 82 5.26 6.61 -25.14
N ALA A 83 6.52 7.02 -25.31
CA ALA A 83 7.02 7.46 -26.60
C ALA A 83 6.90 6.33 -27.63
N SER A 84 6.08 6.54 -28.66
CA SER A 84 6.09 5.69 -29.85
C SER A 84 7.38 5.97 -30.62
N ARG A 85 8.33 5.03 -30.57
CA ARG A 85 9.42 5.00 -31.55
C ARG A 85 8.81 4.54 -32.87
N THR A 86 8.48 5.51 -33.71
CA THR A 86 8.05 5.30 -35.10
C THR A 86 9.22 5.65 -36.00
#